data_AF-O93663-F1
#
_entry.id   AF-O93663-F1
#
_cell.length_a   1.000
_cell.length_b   1.000
_cell.length_c   1.000
_cell.angle_alpha   90.00
_cell.angle_beta   90.00
_cell.angle_gamma   90.00
#
_symmetry.space_group_name_H-M   'P 1'
#
loop_
_entity.id
_entity.type
_entity.pdbx_description
1 polymer ?
#
loop_
_entity_poly.entity_id
_entity_poly.type
_entity_poly.pdbx_seq_one_letter_code
_entity_poly.pdbx_strand_id
1 'polypeptide(L)'
;MSMNISYLEINMISTQIPKNPIKRLDVFYNLSEGVIVSADIQSKSRANLVHYTRLVLDPLTLKVAKASCDCEASAFGKKCWHVKTLEELVKTDLKNEIEKARQEMLQTEEDIANWG
;
A
#
# COMPACT_ATOMS: atom_id res chain seq x y z
N MET A 1 39.63 31.00 -29.84
CA MET A 1 38.97 31.24 -28.53
C MET A 1 37.74 30.36 -28.49
N SER A 2 37.89 29.18 -27.91
CA SER A 2 36.87 28.12 -27.96
C SER A 2 36.05 28.18 -26.67
N MET A 3 34.74 28.37 -26.80
CA MET A 3 33.78 28.42 -25.70
C MET A 3 33.72 27.08 -24.97
N ASN A 4 34.07 27.07 -23.68
CA ASN A 4 33.83 25.94 -22.80
C ASN A 4 32.36 25.93 -22.39
N ILE A 5 31.63 24.93 -22.89
CA ILE A 5 30.26 24.62 -22.52
C ILE A 5 30.27 24.15 -21.07
N SER A 6 29.61 24.92 -20.20
CA SER A 6 29.31 24.56 -18.82
C SER A 6 28.53 23.24 -18.79
N TYR A 7 29.11 22.22 -18.17
CA TYR A 7 28.40 20.98 -17.85
C TYR A 7 27.23 21.32 -16.93
N LEU A 8 26.01 21.14 -17.44
CA LEU A 8 24.81 21.01 -16.63
C LEU A 8 25.05 19.85 -15.65
N GLU A 9 25.11 20.15 -14.35
CA GLU A 9 24.97 19.15 -13.30
C GLU A 9 23.58 18.53 -13.44
N ILE A 10 23.51 17.41 -14.16
CA ILE A 10 22.35 16.54 -14.15
C ILE A 10 22.23 16.03 -12.72
N ASN A 11 21.31 16.64 -11.98
CA ASN A 11 20.89 16.22 -10.66
C ASN A 11 20.36 14.79 -10.79
N MET A 12 21.25 13.80 -10.69
CA MET A 12 20.87 12.39 -10.71
C MET A 12 20.05 12.13 -9.44
N ILE A 13 18.73 12.20 -9.55
CA ILE A 13 17.82 11.67 -8.55
C ILE A 13 18.03 10.16 -8.59
N SER A 14 19.02 9.69 -7.84
CA SER A 14 19.26 8.27 -7.61
C SER A 14 17.94 7.72 -7.08
N THR A 15 17.23 6.93 -7.88
CA THR A 15 16.09 6.15 -7.43
C THR A 15 16.62 5.03 -6.54
N GLN A 16 17.06 5.41 -5.34
CA GLN A 16 17.45 4.48 -4.31
C GLN A 16 16.17 3.82 -3.85
N ILE A 17 15.92 2.61 -4.34
CA ILE A 17 14.85 1.78 -3.78
C ILE A 17 15.23 1.56 -2.31
N PRO A 18 14.41 1.98 -1.34
CA PRO A 18 14.73 1.80 0.07
C PRO A 18 14.92 0.32 0.38
N LYS A 19 15.95 -0.04 1.15
CA LYS A 19 16.23 -1.44 1.53
C LYS A 19 15.05 -2.10 2.24
N ASN A 20 14.40 -1.36 3.13
CA ASN A 20 13.09 -1.71 3.69
C ASN A 20 12.15 -0.51 3.50
N PRO A 21 11.29 -0.53 2.46
CA PRO A 21 10.40 0.58 2.18
C PRO A 21 9.20 0.63 3.11
N ILE A 22 8.85 -0.45 3.80
CA ILE A 22 7.67 -0.53 4.67
C ILE A 22 8.07 -0.08 6.07
N LYS A 23 7.48 1.02 6.55
CA LYS A 23 7.75 1.57 7.89
C LYS A 23 6.75 1.11 8.93
N ARG A 24 5.52 0.86 8.49
CA ARG A 24 4.43 0.34 9.29
C ARG A 24 3.54 -0.51 8.38
N LEU A 25 2.97 -1.57 8.95
CA LEU A 25 2.07 -2.49 8.27
C LEU A 25 1.03 -2.97 9.27
N ASP A 26 -0.24 -2.83 8.91
CA ASP A 26 -1.38 -3.26 9.72
C ASP A 26 -2.38 -4.02 8.85
N VAL A 27 -2.95 -5.07 9.41
CA VAL A 27 -4.05 -5.85 8.82
C VAL A 27 -5.21 -5.86 9.81
N PHE A 28 -6.38 -5.39 9.38
CA PHE A 28 -7.59 -5.32 10.21
C PHE A 28 -8.83 -5.45 9.32
N TYR A 29 -10.03 -5.35 9.89
CA TYR A 29 -11.27 -5.39 9.10
C TYR A 29 -12.24 -4.27 9.52
N ASN A 30 -13.15 -3.94 8.60
CA ASN A 30 -14.31 -3.11 8.84
C ASN A 30 -15.51 -3.82 8.22
N LEU A 31 -16.56 -4.09 9.01
CA LEU A 31 -17.76 -4.81 8.56
C LEU A 31 -18.43 -4.14 7.34
N SER A 32 -18.25 -2.83 7.14
CA SER A 32 -18.82 -2.11 5.99
C SER A 32 -17.95 -2.11 4.71
N GLU A 33 -16.69 -2.55 4.79
CA GLU A 33 -15.73 -2.46 3.67
C GLU A 33 -15.04 -3.78 3.34
N GLY A 34 -14.73 -4.62 4.33
CA GLY A 34 -13.96 -5.85 4.19
C GLY A 34 -12.65 -5.84 4.97
N VAL A 35 -11.70 -6.67 4.55
CA VAL A 35 -10.36 -6.75 5.15
C VAL A 35 -9.48 -5.64 4.61
N ILE A 36 -8.83 -4.91 5.50
CA ILE A 36 -8.03 -3.74 5.19
C ILE A 36 -6.58 -4.06 5.48
N VAL A 37 -5.72 -3.86 4.48
CA VAL A 37 -4.27 -3.90 4.63
C VAL A 37 -3.77 -2.48 4.42
N SER A 38 -3.14 -1.90 5.43
CA SER A 38 -2.57 -0.55 5.34
C SER A 38 -1.10 -0.54 5.68
N ALA A 39 -0.33 0.27 4.97
CA ALA A 39 1.09 0.42 5.17
C ALA A 39 1.57 1.85 4.95
N ASP A 40 2.55 2.24 5.74
CA ASP A 40 3.34 3.45 5.52
C ASP A 40 4.56 3.08 4.68
N ILE A 41 4.56 3.48 3.40
CA ILE A 41 5.59 3.07 2.43
C ILE A 41 6.44 4.27 2.04
N GLN A 42 7.76 4.15 2.22
CA GLN A 42 8.75 5.16 1.89
C GLN A 42 8.84 5.39 0.37
N SER A 43 8.92 6.66 -0.02
CA SER A 43 9.09 7.08 -1.41
C SER A 43 10.41 6.57 -2.00
N LYS A 44 10.37 6.12 -3.26
CA LYS A 44 11.57 5.75 -4.04
C LYS A 44 12.54 6.90 -4.29
N SER A 45 12.03 8.13 -4.33
CA SER A 45 12.80 9.30 -4.72
C SER A 45 13.21 10.18 -3.56
N ARG A 46 12.62 9.98 -2.37
CA ARG A 46 12.79 10.87 -1.20
C ARG A 46 12.86 10.05 0.07
N ALA A 47 14.02 10.04 0.73
CA ALA A 47 14.25 9.23 1.92
C ALA A 47 13.34 9.61 3.11
N ASN A 48 12.99 10.89 3.25
CA ASN A 48 12.20 11.39 4.37
C ASN A 48 10.70 11.56 4.04
N LEU A 49 10.24 10.94 2.95
CA LEU A 49 8.84 10.98 2.55
C LEU A 49 8.25 9.58 2.60
N VAL A 50 7.13 9.45 3.31
CA VAL A 50 6.39 8.21 3.50
C VAL A 50 4.95 8.47 3.08
N HIS A 51 4.34 7.47 2.46
CA HIS A 51 3.01 7.55 1.89
C HIS A 51 2.11 6.51 2.53
N TYR A 52 0.99 6.97 3.11
CA TYR A 52 -0.04 6.07 3.59
C TYR A 52 -0.69 5.37 2.40
N THR A 53 -0.64 4.04 2.41
CA THR A 53 -1.15 3.19 1.34
C THR A 53 -2.10 2.16 1.94
N ARG A 54 -3.26 1.99 1.31
CA ARG A 54 -4.33 1.11 1.82
C ARG A 54 -4.89 0.28 0.68
N LEU A 55 -5.07 -1.01 0.94
CA LEU A 55 -5.84 -1.94 0.12
C LEU A 55 -7.05 -2.41 0.93
N VAL A 56 -8.19 -2.50 0.26
CA VAL A 56 -9.39 -3.16 0.77
C VAL A 56 -9.57 -4.44 -0.02
N LEU A 57 -9.59 -5.56 0.67
CA LEU A 57 -9.82 -6.89 0.13
C LEU A 57 -11.27 -7.28 0.36
N ASP A 58 -11.91 -7.74 -0.70
CA ASP A 58 -13.22 -8.35 -0.62
C ASP A 58 -13.13 -9.62 0.25
N PRO A 59 -13.95 -9.75 1.30
CA PRO A 59 -13.81 -10.82 2.30
C PRO A 59 -14.19 -12.20 1.76
N LEU A 60 -14.89 -12.28 0.62
CA LEU A 60 -15.31 -13.56 0.02
C LEU A 60 -14.27 -14.06 -0.98
N THR A 61 -13.70 -13.15 -1.77
CA THR A 61 -12.79 -13.47 -2.88
C THR A 61 -11.33 -13.18 -2.57
N LEU A 62 -11.04 -12.42 -1.50
CA LEU A 62 -9.72 -11.88 -1.13
C LEU A 62 -9.05 -11.05 -2.23
N LYS A 63 -9.81 -10.61 -3.24
CA LYS A 63 -9.33 -9.74 -4.30
C LYS A 63 -9.34 -8.29 -3.82
N VAL A 64 -8.41 -7.50 -4.33
CA VAL A 64 -8.36 -6.06 -4.10
C VAL A 64 -9.61 -5.41 -4.69
N ALA A 65 -10.51 -4.96 -3.83
CA ALA A 65 -11.73 -4.23 -4.18
C ALA A 65 -11.45 -2.73 -4.34
N LYS A 66 -10.59 -2.17 -3.48
CA LYS A 66 -10.19 -0.76 -3.52
C LYS A 66 -8.70 -0.62 -3.18
N ALA A 67 -8.06 0.36 -3.79
CA ALA A 67 -6.69 0.73 -3.49
C ALA A 67 -6.58 2.26 -3.40
N SER A 68 -5.85 2.75 -2.40
CA SER A 68 -5.58 4.17 -2.24
C SER A 68 -4.15 4.40 -1.76
N CYS A 69 -3.56 5.50 -2.20
CA CYS A 69 -2.29 6.01 -1.70
C CYS A 69 -2.37 7.54 -1.71
N ASP A 70 -1.75 8.19 -0.73
CA ASP A 70 -1.71 9.66 -0.63
C ASP A 70 -0.64 10.31 -1.54
N CYS A 71 0.12 9.51 -2.30
CA CYS A 71 1.13 10.04 -3.21
C CYS A 71 0.51 10.73 -4.43
N GLU A 72 1.29 11.64 -5.03
CA GLU A 72 0.87 12.48 -6.14
C GLU A 72 0.33 11.67 -7.34
N ALA A 73 0.97 10.55 -7.67
CA ALA A 73 0.51 9.69 -8.77
C ALA A 73 -0.92 9.14 -8.56
N SER A 74 -1.27 8.83 -7.31
CA SER A 74 -2.60 8.34 -6.95
C SER A 74 -3.65 9.45 -7.05
N ALA A 75 -3.30 10.69 -6.69
CA ALA A 75 -4.18 11.85 -6.87
C ALA A 75 -4.54 12.10 -8.34
N PHE A 76 -3.67 11.72 -9.28
CA PHE A 76 -3.93 11.76 -10.72
C PHE A 76 -4.55 10.46 -11.28
N GLY A 77 -5.08 9.58 -10.42
CA GLY A 77 -5.73 8.33 -10.81
C GLY A 77 -4.78 7.28 -11.39
N LYS A 78 -3.46 7.44 -11.22
CA LYS A 78 -2.47 6.48 -11.72
C LYS A 78 -2.09 5.49 -10.63
N LYS A 79 -1.90 4.22 -11.01
CA LYS A 79 -1.43 3.18 -10.09
C LYS A 79 0.02 3.46 -9.68
N CYS A 80 0.21 3.88 -8.43
CA CYS A 80 1.52 4.23 -7.92
C CYS A 80 2.35 3.00 -7.52
N TRP A 81 3.65 3.20 -7.32
CA TRP A 81 4.52 2.13 -6.88
C TRP A 81 4.17 1.62 -5.48
N HIS A 82 3.75 2.47 -4.54
CA HIS A 82 3.39 2.06 -3.18
C HIS A 82 2.24 1.05 -3.17
N VAL A 83 1.19 1.29 -3.96
CA VAL A 83 0.07 0.35 -4.12
C VAL A 83 0.57 -0.99 -4.65
N LYS A 84 1.43 -1.00 -5.68
CA LYS A 84 2.00 -2.24 -6.22
C LYS A 84 2.83 -2.99 -5.17
N THR A 85 3.63 -2.28 -4.38
CA THR A 85 4.41 -2.89 -3.30
C THR A 85 3.48 -3.56 -2.28
N LEU A 86 2.38 -2.90 -1.90
CA LEU A 86 1.43 -3.47 -0.95
C LEU A 86 0.67 -4.67 -1.53
N GLU A 87 0.33 -4.63 -2.82
CA GLU A 87 -0.31 -5.76 -3.52
C GLU A 87 0.58 -7.01 -3.56
N GLU A 88 1.90 -6.84 -3.69
CA GLU A 88 2.83 -7.96 -3.67
C GLU A 88 2.94 -8.57 -2.26
N LEU A 89 3.04 -7.74 -1.21
CA LEU A 89 3.06 -8.21 0.18
C LEU A 89 1.80 -9.00 0.55
N VAL A 90 0.63 -8.56 0.07
CA VAL A 90 -0.64 -9.26 0.27
C VAL A 90 -0.61 -10.68 -0.33
N LYS A 91 0.10 -10.88 -1.45
CA LYS A 91 0.21 -12.19 -2.10
C LYS A 91 1.25 -13.10 -1.48
N THR A 92 2.30 -12.54 -0.89
CA THR A 92 3.44 -13.31 -0.37
C THR A 92 3.37 -13.50 1.15
N ASP A 93 3.41 -12.40 1.90
CA ASP A 93 3.84 -12.42 3.30
C ASP A 93 2.66 -12.29 4.28
N LEU A 94 1.53 -11.73 3.84
CA LEU A 94 0.41 -11.39 4.73
C LEU A 94 -0.77 -12.35 4.68
N LYS A 95 -0.63 -13.48 3.97
CA LYS A 95 -1.73 -14.42 3.74
C LYS A 95 -2.39 -14.89 5.04
N ASN A 96 -1.60 -15.21 6.07
CA ASN A 96 -2.11 -15.72 7.35
C ASN A 96 -2.83 -14.63 8.16
N GLU A 97 -2.28 -13.41 8.18
CA GLU A 97 -2.87 -12.27 8.91
C GLU A 97 -4.18 -11.82 8.28
N ILE A 98 -4.23 -11.79 6.94
CA ILE A 98 -5.43 -11.49 6.16
C ILE A 98 -6.52 -12.53 6.42
N GLU A 99 -6.15 -13.81 6.40
CA GLU A 99 -7.13 -14.87 6.65
C GLU A 99 -7.65 -14.81 8.09
N LYS A 100 -6.79 -14.53 9.07
CA LYS A 100 -7.23 -14.31 10.45
C LYS A 100 -8.23 -13.17 10.55
N ALA A 101 -7.91 -11.99 9.99
CA ALA A 101 -8.81 -10.84 9.99
C ALA A 101 -10.13 -11.13 9.28
N ARG A 102 -10.10 -11.89 8.18
CA ARG A 102 -11.30 -12.35 7.46
C ARG A 102 -12.18 -13.24 8.34
N GLN A 103 -11.60 -14.24 9.00
CA GLN A 103 -12.37 -15.17 9.85
C GLN A 103 -12.99 -14.45 11.04
N GLU A 104 -12.25 -13.56 11.70
CA GLU A 104 -12.77 -12.73 12.79
C GLU A 104 -13.93 -11.84 12.33
N MET A 105 -13.82 -11.26 11.13
CA MET A 105 -14.88 -10.46 10.52
C MET A 105 -16.14 -11.28 10.27
N LEU A 106 -16.01 -12.43 9.59
CA LEU A 106 -17.15 -13.29 9.25
C LEU A 106 -17.84 -13.84 10.50
N GLN A 107 -17.08 -14.23 11.53
CA GLN A 107 -17.64 -14.65 12.81
C GLN A 107 -18.45 -13.52 13.44
N THR A 108 -17.93 -12.29 13.42
CA THR A 108 -18.64 -11.13 13.96
C THR A 108 -19.93 -10.83 13.19
N GLU A 109 -19.92 -10.96 11.86
CA GLU A 109 -21.13 -10.80 11.04
C GLU A 109 -22.19 -11.87 11.37
N GLU A 110 -21.78 -13.13 11.54
CA GLU A 110 -22.65 -14.23 11.93
C GLU A 110 -23.24 -14.01 13.34
N ASP A 111 -22.42 -13.59 14.30
CA ASP A 111 -22.87 -13.30 15.67
C ASP A 111 -23.93 -12.18 15.68
N ILE A 112 -23.74 -11.13 14.89
CA ILE A 112 -24.71 -10.03 14.73
C ILE A 112 -26.01 -10.53 14.09
N ALA A 113 -25.93 -11.37 13.07
CA ALA A 113 -27.10 -11.93 12.40
C ALA A 113 -27.95 -12.81 13.34
N ASN A 114 -27.30 -13.51 14.28
CA ASN A 114 -27.95 -14.38 15.27
C ASN A 114 -28.55 -13.64 16.47
N TRP A 115 -28.40 -12.31 16.58
CA TRP A 115 -29.04 -11.49 17.63
C TRP A 115 -30.47 -11.04 17.29
N GLY A 116 -30.93 -11.31 16.07
CA GLY A 116 -32.31 -11.09 15.61
C GLY A 116 -33.22 -12.29 15.85
#